data_AF-A0A969N4X7-F1
#
_entry.id   AF-A0A969N4X7-F1
#
_cell.length_a   1.000
_cell.length_b   1.000
_cell.length_c   1.000
_cell.angle_alpha   90.00
_cell.angle_beta   90.00
_cell.angle_gamma   90.00
#
_symmetry.space_group_name_H-M   'P 1'
#
loop_
_entity.id
_entity.type
_entity.pdbx_description
1 polymer ?
#
loop_
_entity_poly.entity_id
_entity_poly.type
_entity_poly.pdbx_seq_one_letter_code
_entity_poly.pdbx_strand_id
1 'polypeptide(L)'
;MTVLSENLAKLAPDQASLYQQNAAALSQQLGQIDDWIKTQVATVPEANRKLVTTHEALGYYADAYGFELEGAIEGLSTEERPSAARLTSLVEQLKAAEVPAIFVETTTNPKLLETVAKEANVEVASQPLFIEGPGDEGTPASTYQTMLTTNTCTIVESLGGKCDASAVATAN
;
A
#
# COMPACT_ATOMS: atom_id res chain seq x y z
N MET A 1 -18.23 8.10 3.01
CA MET A 1 -18.38 8.97 1.80
C MET A 1 -19.32 10.16 1.99
N THR A 2 -19.68 10.51 3.23
CA THR A 2 -20.71 11.51 3.53
C THR A 2 -20.28 12.94 3.17
N VAL A 3 -19.03 13.32 3.42
CA VAL A 3 -18.52 14.68 3.13
C VAL A 3 -18.66 15.04 1.64
N LEU A 4 -18.23 14.16 0.73
CA LEU A 4 -18.35 14.40 -0.71
C LEU A 4 -19.82 14.47 -1.14
N SER A 5 -20.62 13.49 -0.71
CA SER A 5 -22.05 13.41 -1.05
C SER A 5 -22.82 14.65 -0.61
N GLU A 6 -22.63 15.11 0.62
CA GLU A 6 -23.29 16.29 1.17
C GLU A 6 -22.89 17.58 0.44
N ASN A 7 -21.60 17.75 0.11
CA ASN A 7 -21.16 18.94 -0.59
C ASN A 7 -21.62 18.96 -2.05
N LEU A 8 -21.61 17.82 -2.75
CA LEU A 8 -22.16 17.71 -4.10
C LEU A 8 -23.68 17.95 -4.11
N ALA A 9 -24.41 17.45 -3.11
CA ALA A 9 -25.85 17.72 -2.97
C ALA A 9 -26.16 19.20 -2.72
N LYS A 10 -25.29 19.94 -2.02
CA LYS A 10 -25.43 21.40 -1.86
C LYS A 10 -25.19 22.16 -3.17
N LEU A 11 -24.24 21.70 -3.99
CA LEU A 11 -23.89 22.33 -5.27
C LEU A 11 -24.88 22.00 -6.39
N ALA A 12 -25.45 20.79 -6.39
CA ALA A 12 -26.44 20.32 -7.35
C ALA A 12 -27.61 19.61 -6.64
N PRO A 13 -28.57 20.37 -6.06
CA PRO A 13 -29.68 19.81 -5.28
C PRO A 13 -30.55 18.81 -6.04
N ASP A 14 -30.77 19.03 -7.34
CA ASP A 14 -31.57 18.13 -8.18
C ASP A 14 -30.95 16.72 -8.31
N GLN A 15 -29.63 16.61 -8.10
CA GLN A 15 -28.87 15.36 -8.16
C GLN A 15 -28.56 14.78 -6.77
N ALA A 16 -29.07 15.38 -5.68
CA ALA A 16 -28.74 14.98 -4.31
C ALA A 16 -29.03 13.50 -4.03
N SER A 17 -30.18 12.99 -4.49
CA SER A 17 -30.55 11.57 -4.31
C SER A 17 -29.57 10.62 -5.00
N LEU A 18 -29.09 10.98 -6.20
CA LEU A 18 -28.08 10.20 -6.93
C LEU A 18 -26.76 10.14 -6.15
N TYR A 19 -26.28 11.27 -5.65
CA TYR A 19 -25.04 11.31 -4.87
C TYR A 19 -25.14 10.54 -3.55
N GLN A 20 -26.31 10.54 -2.91
CA GLN A 20 -26.54 9.77 -1.68
C GLN A 20 -26.54 8.27 -1.95
N GLN A 21 -27.25 7.83 -3.00
CA GLN A 21 -27.28 6.41 -3.40
C GLN A 21 -25.89 5.89 -3.76
N ASN A 22 -25.14 6.64 -4.58
CA ASN A 22 -23.79 6.25 -4.98
C ASN A 22 -22.82 6.24 -3.78
N ALA A 23 -22.93 7.21 -2.87
CA ALA A 23 -22.08 7.24 -1.68
C ALA A 23 -22.37 6.07 -0.72
N ALA A 24 -23.64 5.66 -0.60
CA ALA A 24 -24.02 4.49 0.19
C ALA A 24 -23.46 3.20 -0.43
N ALA A 25 -23.65 3.00 -1.74
CA ALA A 25 -23.12 1.85 -2.47
C ALA A 25 -21.60 1.76 -2.36
N LEU A 26 -20.88 2.86 -2.60
CA LEU A 26 -19.42 2.90 -2.50
C LEU A 26 -18.95 2.65 -1.06
N SER A 27 -19.65 3.18 -0.04
CA SER A 27 -19.28 2.94 1.36
C SER A 27 -19.44 1.47 1.75
N GLN A 28 -20.49 0.81 1.23
CA GLN A 28 -20.69 -0.63 1.43
C GLN A 28 -19.55 -1.44 0.78
N GLN A 29 -19.21 -1.13 -0.47
CA GLN A 29 -18.09 -1.79 -1.17
C GLN A 29 -16.76 -1.62 -0.44
N LEU A 30 -16.45 -0.41 0.02
CA LEU A 30 -15.22 -0.16 0.79
C LEU A 30 -15.22 -0.89 2.15
N GLY A 31 -16.39 -1.04 2.80
CA GLY A 31 -16.49 -1.85 4.02
C GLY A 31 -16.23 -3.33 3.77
N GLN A 32 -16.71 -3.88 2.65
CA GLN A 32 -16.41 -5.26 2.25
C GLN A 32 -14.93 -5.46 1.94
N ILE A 33 -14.30 -4.48 1.29
CA ILE A 33 -12.85 -4.49 1.03
C ILE A 33 -12.07 -4.43 2.35
N ASP A 34 -12.45 -3.56 3.29
CA ASP A 34 -11.83 -3.46 4.62
C ASP A 34 -11.84 -4.81 5.36
N ASP A 35 -12.99 -5.48 5.43
CA ASP A 35 -13.10 -6.80 6.06
C ASP A 35 -12.29 -7.88 5.30
N TRP A 36 -12.25 -7.79 3.96
CA TRP A 36 -11.40 -8.66 3.16
C TRP A 36 -9.91 -8.42 3.46
N ILE A 37 -9.45 -7.17 3.59
CA ILE A 37 -8.05 -6.83 3.91
C ILE A 37 -7.67 -7.43 5.26
N LYS A 38 -8.50 -7.24 6.30
CA LYS A 38 -8.27 -7.84 7.63
C LYS A 38 -8.08 -9.35 7.53
N THR A 39 -8.90 -10.02 6.72
CA THR A 39 -8.81 -11.47 6.49
C THR A 39 -7.49 -11.86 5.83
N GLN A 40 -7.03 -11.12 4.82
CA GLN A 40 -5.76 -11.41 4.16
C GLN A 40 -4.58 -11.15 5.08
N VAL A 41 -4.57 -10.02 5.78
CA VAL A 41 -3.50 -9.62 6.71
C VAL A 41 -3.38 -10.61 7.87
N ALA A 42 -4.48 -11.19 8.34
CA ALA A 42 -4.45 -12.22 9.37
C ALA A 42 -3.64 -13.47 8.97
N THR A 43 -3.41 -13.70 7.67
CA THR A 43 -2.55 -14.80 7.19
C THR A 43 -1.05 -14.52 7.31
N VAL A 44 -0.66 -13.26 7.49
CA VAL A 44 0.74 -12.87 7.66
C VAL A 44 1.22 -13.26 9.07
N PRO A 45 2.36 -13.96 9.21
CA PRO A 45 2.96 -14.26 10.50
C PRO A 45 3.19 -12.98 11.30
N GLU A 46 2.82 -12.96 12.58
CA GLU A 46 2.92 -11.74 13.42
C GLU A 46 4.34 -11.16 13.45
N ALA A 47 5.37 -12.01 13.49
CA ALA A 47 6.77 -11.60 13.46
C ALA A 47 7.16 -10.84 12.18
N ASN A 48 6.40 -11.01 11.10
CA ASN A 48 6.65 -10.37 9.80
C ASN A 48 5.77 -9.13 9.58
N ARG A 49 4.94 -8.70 10.55
CA ARG A 49 4.02 -7.56 10.39
C ARG A 49 4.71 -6.21 10.56
N LYS A 50 5.79 -6.04 9.82
CA LYS A 50 6.55 -4.80 9.72
C LYS A 50 6.58 -4.36 8.27
N LEU A 51 6.23 -3.10 8.04
CA LEU A 51 6.33 -2.46 6.73
C LEU A 51 7.57 -1.59 6.73
N VAL A 52 8.44 -1.83 5.75
CA VAL A 52 9.57 -0.95 5.44
C VAL A 52 9.33 -0.39 4.05
N THR A 53 9.24 0.92 3.95
CA THR A 53 8.90 1.65 2.71
C THR A 53 9.95 2.71 2.37
N THR A 54 9.89 3.24 1.15
CA THR A 54 10.67 4.40 0.72
C THR A 54 10.07 5.75 1.15
N HIS A 55 8.79 5.77 1.55
CA HIS A 55 8.06 6.96 2.00
C HIS A 55 7.05 6.64 3.10
N GLU A 56 6.83 7.56 4.05
CA GLU A 56 5.92 7.39 5.21
C GLU A 56 4.43 7.56 4.83
N ALA A 57 3.96 6.93 3.76
CA ALA A 57 2.57 7.08 3.32
C ALA A 57 1.61 6.02 3.86
N LEU A 58 2.13 4.93 4.45
CA LEU A 58 1.33 3.77 4.86
C LEU A 58 0.92 3.78 6.33
N GLY A 59 1.15 4.87 7.08
CA GLY A 59 0.84 4.93 8.51
C GLY A 59 -0.60 4.54 8.85
N TYR A 60 -1.59 5.12 8.16
CA TYR A 60 -3.01 4.76 8.36
C TYR A 60 -3.32 3.30 8.03
N TYR A 61 -2.68 2.75 7.00
CA TYR A 61 -2.86 1.34 6.63
C TYR A 61 -2.25 0.43 7.71
N ALA A 62 -1.05 0.77 8.17
CA ALA A 62 -0.36 0.03 9.21
C ALA A 62 -1.18 -0.01 10.51
N ASP A 63 -1.66 1.15 10.95
CA ASP A 63 -2.51 1.27 12.15
C ASP A 63 -3.82 0.50 12.02
N ALA A 64 -4.49 0.59 10.87
CA ALA A 64 -5.78 -0.06 10.63
C ALA A 64 -5.70 -1.59 10.62
N TYR A 65 -4.58 -2.14 10.12
CA TYR A 65 -4.43 -3.58 9.89
C TYR A 65 -3.39 -4.27 10.77
N GLY A 66 -2.79 -3.55 11.73
CA GLY A 66 -1.90 -4.12 12.73
C GLY A 66 -0.50 -4.43 12.20
N PHE A 67 0.04 -3.53 11.38
CA PHE A 67 1.46 -3.51 11.03
C PHE A 67 2.19 -2.44 11.83
N GLU A 68 3.47 -2.68 12.09
CA GLU A 68 4.40 -1.64 12.51
C GLU A 68 5.02 -1.02 11.25
N LEU A 69 4.93 0.30 11.11
CA LEU A 69 5.68 1.00 10.06
C LEU A 69 7.07 1.33 10.61
N GLU A 70 8.05 0.53 10.23
CA GLU A 70 9.46 0.85 10.44
C GLU A 70 9.80 1.95 9.43
N GLY A 71 10.12 3.15 9.94
CA GLY A 71 10.09 4.42 9.20
C GLY A 71 10.73 4.43 7.80
N ALA A 72 10.39 5.44 7.00
CA ALA A 72 10.79 5.48 5.60
C ALA A 72 12.31 5.47 5.41
N ILE A 73 12.76 4.64 4.49
CA ILE A 73 14.14 4.63 4.02
C ILE A 73 14.32 5.79 3.05
N GLU A 74 14.48 6.98 3.62
CA GLU A 74 14.69 8.21 2.87
C GLU A 74 15.99 8.16 2.06
N GLY A 75 15.97 8.72 0.84
CA GLY A 75 17.14 8.79 -0.03
C GLY A 75 17.28 7.64 -1.04
N LEU A 76 16.22 6.85 -1.24
CA LEU A 76 16.09 5.92 -2.36
C LEU A 76 15.28 6.50 -3.54
N SER A 77 14.77 7.73 -3.42
CA SER A 77 14.01 8.40 -4.47
C SER A 77 14.87 8.76 -5.68
N THR A 78 14.23 9.05 -6.81
CA THR A 78 14.89 9.36 -8.08
C THR A 78 15.59 10.73 -8.11
N GLU A 79 15.30 11.61 -7.17
CA GLU A 79 15.74 13.02 -7.19
C GLU A 79 17.14 13.22 -6.62
N GLU A 80 17.59 12.39 -5.68
CA GLU A 80 18.91 12.51 -5.06
C GLU A 80 19.70 11.20 -5.11
N ARG A 81 20.94 11.26 -5.59
CA ARG A 81 21.88 10.16 -5.39
C ARG A 81 22.40 10.21 -3.95
N PRO A 82 22.16 9.19 -3.12
CA PRO A 82 22.69 9.16 -1.77
C PRO A 82 24.23 9.08 -1.79
N SER A 83 24.86 9.66 -0.76
CA SER A 83 26.29 9.49 -0.53
C SER A 83 26.62 8.04 -0.16
N ALA A 84 27.89 7.63 -0.30
CA ALA A 84 28.34 6.29 0.12
C ALA A 84 28.05 6.01 1.61
N ALA A 85 28.23 7.01 2.47
CA ALA A 85 27.91 6.90 3.90
C ALA A 85 26.40 6.68 4.13
N ARG A 86 25.54 7.35 3.34
CA ARG A 86 24.10 7.12 3.42
C ARG A 86 23.75 5.70 2.98
N LEU A 87 24.35 5.20 1.89
CA LEU A 87 24.13 3.82 1.43
C LEU A 87 24.46 2.77 2.50
N THR A 88 25.61 2.89 3.16
CA THR A 88 25.97 2.02 4.29
C THR A 88 24.91 2.06 5.38
N SER A 89 24.46 3.25 5.77
CA SER A 89 23.41 3.42 6.77
C SER A 89 22.08 2.78 6.34
N LEU A 90 21.71 2.83 5.06
CA LEU A 90 20.49 2.18 4.56
C LEU A 90 20.59 0.65 4.68
N VAL A 91 21.74 0.08 4.32
CA VAL A 91 21.98 -1.36 4.44
C VAL A 91 21.90 -1.82 5.89
N GLU A 92 22.46 -1.04 6.82
CA GLU A 92 22.40 -1.34 8.26
C GLU A 92 20.97 -1.25 8.82
N GLN A 93 20.20 -0.24 8.40
CA GLN A 93 18.78 -0.08 8.78
C GLN A 93 17.95 -1.28 8.31
N LEU A 94 18.13 -1.71 7.06
CA LEU A 94 17.44 -2.87 6.51
C LEU A 94 17.80 -4.18 7.21
N LYS A 95 19.07 -4.38 7.55
CA LYS A 95 19.50 -5.54 8.32
C LYS A 95 18.88 -5.58 9.71
N ALA A 96 18.78 -4.42 10.36
CA ALA A 96 18.20 -4.29 11.69
C ALA A 96 16.67 -4.46 11.71
N ALA A 97 15.99 -4.18 10.60
CA ALA A 97 14.55 -4.32 10.49
C ALA A 97 14.08 -5.79 10.51
N GLU A 98 14.95 -6.73 10.13
CA GLU A 98 14.68 -8.18 10.10
C GLU A 98 13.41 -8.56 9.32
N VAL A 99 13.07 -7.79 8.28
CA VAL A 99 11.89 -8.01 7.44
C VAL A 99 12.19 -8.93 6.26
N PRO A 100 11.23 -9.75 5.82
CA PRO A 100 11.41 -10.60 4.64
C PRO A 100 11.48 -9.79 3.34
N ALA A 101 10.76 -8.66 3.28
CA ALA A 101 10.68 -7.83 2.09
C ALA A 101 10.54 -6.34 2.41
N ILE A 102 10.96 -5.51 1.45
CA ILE A 102 10.75 -4.05 1.44
C ILE A 102 9.84 -3.63 0.29
N PHE A 103 9.08 -2.56 0.53
CA PHE A 103 8.09 -2.06 -0.41
C PHE A 103 8.53 -0.74 -1.01
N VAL A 104 8.45 -0.65 -2.33
CA VAL A 104 8.88 0.54 -3.06
C VAL A 104 7.79 1.09 -3.93
N GLU A 105 7.93 2.38 -4.19
CA GLU A 105 7.03 3.13 -5.05
C GLU A 105 7.46 3.06 -6.51
N THR A 106 6.52 3.33 -7.40
CA THR A 106 6.76 3.46 -8.84
C THR A 106 7.79 4.54 -9.20
N THR A 107 8.06 5.48 -8.30
CA THR A 107 8.97 6.63 -8.47
C THR A 107 10.40 6.39 -7.95
N THR A 108 10.71 5.18 -7.45
CA THR A 108 12.02 4.82 -6.86
C THR A 108 13.07 4.46 -7.91
N ASN A 109 14.36 4.71 -7.64
CA ASN A 109 15.45 4.27 -8.52
C ASN A 109 15.74 2.75 -8.34
N PRO A 110 15.40 1.88 -9.30
CA PRO A 110 15.44 0.43 -9.10
C PRO A 110 16.86 -0.11 -8.90
N LYS A 111 17.87 0.49 -9.55
CA LYS A 111 19.27 0.01 -9.45
C LYS A 111 19.86 0.21 -8.06
N LEU A 112 19.51 1.34 -7.45
CA LEU A 112 19.97 1.70 -6.11
C LEU A 112 19.36 0.75 -5.07
N LEU A 113 18.05 0.54 -5.19
CA LEU A 113 17.28 -0.36 -4.35
C LEU A 113 17.78 -1.80 -4.44
N GLU A 114 17.98 -2.34 -5.64
CA GLU A 114 18.51 -3.69 -5.86
C GLU A 114 19.86 -3.90 -5.18
N THR A 115 20.73 -2.88 -5.22
CA THR A 115 22.06 -2.93 -4.59
C THR A 115 21.93 -3.00 -3.08
N VAL A 116 21.15 -2.08 -2.49
CA VAL A 116 20.95 -1.98 -1.05
C VAL A 116 20.24 -3.21 -0.49
N ALA A 117 19.18 -3.69 -1.15
CA ALA A 117 18.43 -4.89 -0.77
C ALA A 117 19.32 -6.15 -0.82
N LYS A 118 20.15 -6.29 -1.86
CA LYS A 118 21.11 -7.40 -1.99
C LYS A 118 22.16 -7.39 -0.87
N GLU A 119 22.71 -6.22 -0.54
CA GLU A 119 23.68 -6.10 0.55
C GLU A 119 23.05 -6.30 1.94
N ALA A 120 21.77 -5.96 2.08
CA ALA A 120 20.97 -6.19 3.28
C ALA A 120 20.44 -7.63 3.42
N ASN A 121 20.48 -8.43 2.35
CA ASN A 121 19.85 -9.75 2.26
C ASN A 121 18.33 -9.69 2.55
N VAL A 122 17.65 -8.72 1.94
CA VAL A 122 16.21 -8.51 2.01
C VAL A 122 15.63 -8.55 0.60
N GLU A 123 14.43 -9.09 0.42
CA GLU A 123 13.75 -9.09 -0.88
C GLU A 123 13.11 -7.74 -1.17
N VAL A 124 13.07 -7.34 -2.44
CA VAL A 124 12.20 -6.24 -2.89
C VAL A 124 10.87 -6.86 -3.29
N ALA A 125 9.77 -6.27 -2.84
CA ALA A 125 8.44 -6.70 -3.24
C ALA A 125 8.33 -6.81 -4.78
N SER A 126 7.68 -7.86 -5.25
CA SER A 126 7.63 -8.21 -6.68
C SER A 126 6.89 -7.18 -7.55
N GLN A 127 6.09 -6.32 -6.91
CA GLN A 127 5.34 -5.23 -7.52
C GLN A 127 5.51 -3.97 -6.68
N PRO A 128 5.57 -2.77 -7.31
CA PRO A 128 5.54 -1.52 -6.57
C PRO A 128 4.17 -1.31 -5.92
N LEU A 129 4.15 -0.56 -4.83
CA LEU A 129 2.90 -0.11 -4.20
C LEU A 129 2.38 1.17 -4.87
N PHE A 130 1.06 1.25 -4.99
CA PHE A 130 0.34 2.43 -5.44
C PHE A 130 -0.09 3.25 -4.23
N ILE A 131 0.73 4.23 -3.83
CA ILE A 131 0.51 4.98 -2.57
C ILE A 131 -0.01 6.41 -2.76
N GLU A 132 0.27 7.04 -3.91
CA GLU A 132 -0.16 8.42 -4.22
C GLU A 132 -1.53 8.45 -4.91
N GLY A 133 -2.05 7.30 -5.30
CA GLY A 133 -3.34 7.16 -5.96
C GLY A 133 -3.40 5.92 -6.85
N PRO A 134 -4.57 5.69 -7.48
CA PRO A 134 -4.73 4.62 -8.46
C PRO A 134 -3.72 4.76 -9.60
N GLY A 135 -3.31 3.62 -10.16
CA GLY A 135 -2.51 3.59 -11.38
C GLY A 135 -3.32 4.03 -12.61
N ASP A 136 -2.63 4.13 -13.73
CA ASP A 136 -3.27 4.46 -15.02
C ASP A 136 -4.29 3.40 -15.44
N GLU A 137 -5.18 3.78 -16.36
CA GLU A 137 -6.07 2.83 -17.02
C GLU A 137 -5.29 1.66 -17.63
N GLY A 138 -5.81 0.44 -17.47
CA GLY A 138 -5.13 -0.78 -17.89
C GLY A 138 -4.14 -1.36 -16.88
N THR A 139 -3.86 -0.67 -15.78
CA THR A 139 -3.12 -1.26 -14.64
C THR A 139 -4.05 -2.07 -13.72
N PRO A 140 -3.51 -3.05 -12.96
CA PRO A 140 -4.28 -3.77 -11.94
C PRO A 140 -4.85 -2.87 -10.84
N ALA A 141 -4.34 -1.64 -10.68
CA ALA A 141 -4.70 -0.69 -9.64
C ALA A 141 -5.40 0.58 -10.18
N SER A 142 -6.12 0.48 -11.30
CA SER A 142 -6.74 1.62 -11.99
C SER A 142 -7.87 2.34 -11.25
N THR A 143 -8.37 1.78 -10.14
CA THR A 143 -9.39 2.38 -9.29
C THR A 143 -8.92 2.35 -7.84
N TYR A 144 -9.51 3.16 -6.96
CA TYR A 144 -9.15 3.15 -5.54
C TYR A 144 -9.38 1.77 -4.90
N GLN A 145 -10.44 1.07 -5.29
CA GLN A 145 -10.75 -0.29 -4.83
C GLN A 145 -9.65 -1.27 -5.26
N THR A 146 -9.33 -1.29 -6.56
CA THR A 146 -8.34 -2.21 -7.08
C THR A 146 -6.92 -1.87 -6.63
N MET A 147 -6.64 -0.61 -6.35
CA MET A 147 -5.42 -0.15 -5.69
C MET A 147 -5.28 -0.73 -4.28
N LEU A 148 -6.33 -0.64 -3.45
CA LEU A 148 -6.33 -1.22 -2.11
C LEU A 148 -6.10 -2.73 -2.15
N THR A 149 -6.80 -3.45 -3.04
CA THR A 149 -6.69 -4.91 -3.13
C THR A 149 -5.34 -5.35 -3.67
N THR A 150 -4.80 -4.65 -4.67
CA THR A 150 -3.48 -4.93 -5.25
C THR A 150 -2.40 -4.72 -4.21
N ASN A 151 -2.38 -3.55 -3.55
CA ASN A 151 -1.39 -3.26 -2.49
C ASN A 151 -1.48 -4.29 -1.37
N THR A 152 -2.69 -4.67 -0.94
CA THR A 152 -2.88 -5.66 0.11
C THR A 152 -2.28 -7.00 -0.27
N CYS A 153 -2.55 -7.51 -1.48
CA CYS A 153 -1.95 -8.77 -1.92
C CYS A 153 -0.42 -8.68 -1.99
N THR A 154 0.12 -7.60 -2.56
CA THR A 154 1.57 -7.40 -2.61
C THR A 154 2.19 -7.42 -1.21
N ILE A 155 1.58 -6.73 -0.25
CA ILE A 155 2.04 -6.71 1.15
C ILE A 155 1.96 -8.09 1.77
N VAL A 156 0.78 -8.72 1.71
CA VAL A 156 0.51 -10.00 2.37
C VAL A 156 1.42 -11.09 1.84
N GLU A 157 1.56 -11.21 0.53
CA GLU A 157 2.39 -12.25 -0.09
C GLU A 157 3.88 -12.02 0.17
N SER A 158 4.35 -10.77 0.08
CA SER A 158 5.77 -10.43 0.34
C SER A 158 6.18 -10.67 1.80
N LEU A 159 5.22 -10.67 2.73
CA LEU A 159 5.47 -10.95 4.15
C LEU A 159 5.19 -12.41 4.53
N GLY A 160 4.93 -13.29 3.56
CA GLY A 160 4.73 -14.72 3.75
C GLY A 160 3.30 -15.14 4.12
N GLY A 161 2.33 -14.25 3.96
CA GLY A 161 0.91 -14.58 4.01
C GLY A 161 0.37 -15.13 2.68
N LYS A 162 -0.95 -15.23 2.58
CA LYS A 162 -1.67 -15.66 1.37
C LYS A 162 -2.77 -14.66 1.05
N CYS A 163 -2.79 -14.18 -0.19
CA CYS A 163 -3.88 -13.35 -0.68
C CYS A 163 -4.87 -14.18 -1.50
N ASP A 164 -6.16 -14.10 -1.17
CA ASP A 164 -7.25 -14.57 -2.03
C ASP A 164 -7.91 -13.38 -2.73
N ALA A 165 -7.31 -12.95 -3.83
CA ALA A 165 -7.83 -11.87 -4.67
C ALA A 165 -9.21 -12.19 -5.29
N SER A 166 -9.60 -13.46 -5.38
CA SER A 166 -10.88 -13.87 -5.96
C SER A 166 -12.06 -13.59 -5.02
N ALA A 167 -11.81 -13.62 -3.71
CA ALA A 167 -12.85 -13.38 -2.70
C ALA A 167 -13.38 -11.94 -2.72
N VAL A 168 -12.59 -10.96 -3.18
CA VAL A 168 -13.00 -9.55 -3.23
C VAL A 168 -13.99 -9.26 -4.37
N ALA A 169 -13.96 -10.06 -5.45
CA ALA A 169 -14.77 -9.84 -6.65
C ALA A 169 -16.26 -10.21 -6.48
N THR A 170 -16.63 -10.87 -5.38
CA THR A 170 -18.03 -11.23 -5.09
C THR A 170 -18.87 -10.06 -4.55
N ALA A 171 -18.26 -8.88 -4.41
CA ALA A 171 -18.88 -7.64 -3.94
C ALA A 171 -19.29 -6.65 -5.06
N ASN A 172 -19.01 -6.98 -6.33
CA ASN A 172 -19.25 -6.10 -7.48
C ASN A 172 -20.58 -6.36 -8.19
#